data_AF-A0A3M2AQW5-F1
#
_entry.id   AF-A0A3M2AQW5-F1
#
_cell.length_a   1.000
_cell.length_b   1.000
_cell.length_c   1.000
_cell.angle_alpha   90.00
_cell.angle_beta   90.00
_cell.angle_gamma   90.00
#
_symmetry.space_group_name_H-M   'P 1'
#
loop_
_entity.id
_entity.type
_entity.pdbx_description
1 polymer ?
#
loop_
_entity_poly.entity_id
_entity_poly.type
_entity_poly.pdbx_seq_one_letter_code
_entity_poly.pdbx_strand_id
1 'polypeptide(L)'
;MAGLRLLLLRLHTAAVIIPLVFLAALFVQGFASGFTVRAENYTPVRIDPELAAEAIRQGWASRRQDPAGRVVAFWGLCEEDGRPPAADAFPVRLARALLAAGARLQIADPDPDGALAALLQGGERVVFRDDPLAACDGATELLLASPRPDLLEVDLAAARQRTSGSFLIDCTGRIEPGIYKRTGFILLPLYYVRTPPWRDPGLRRFIAMVANRVPEDESILLVPTGDFASTSPRCRWFLHLNVALAPRPLYLLGAAEACGTAEQYQGWVARMRRMEPAAPETVRRGLAATGARWVLRYRHEEKFRSGEWELLPAEEALR
;
A
#
# COMPACT_ATOMS: atom_id res chain seq x y z
N MET A 1 29.80 44.02 -39.20
CA MET A 1 28.94 42.79 -39.22
C MET A 1 29.62 41.54 -38.61
N ALA A 2 30.90 41.28 -38.88
CA ALA A 2 31.59 40.09 -38.34
C ALA A 2 31.60 40.01 -36.80
N GLY A 3 31.84 41.13 -36.11
CA GLY A 3 31.82 41.18 -34.63
C GLY A 3 30.48 40.83 -34.00
N LEU A 4 29.37 41.29 -34.59
CA LEU A 4 28.01 40.98 -34.10
C LEU A 4 27.69 39.48 -34.27
N ARG A 5 28.07 38.88 -35.41
CA ARG A 5 27.89 37.43 -35.64
C ARG A 5 28.69 36.59 -34.63
N LEU A 6 29.92 36.98 -34.33
CA LEU A 6 30.75 36.29 -33.35
C LEU A 6 30.18 36.42 -31.93
N LEU A 7 29.66 37.59 -31.55
CA LEU A 7 29.00 37.81 -30.27
C LEU A 7 27.73 36.95 -30.14
N LEU A 8 26.87 36.94 -31.15
CA LEU A 8 25.65 36.12 -31.17
C LEU A 8 25.97 34.62 -31.10
N LEU A 9 26.99 34.16 -31.80
CA LEU A 9 27.44 32.76 -31.73
C LEU A 9 27.90 32.41 -30.31
N ARG A 10 28.69 33.27 -29.65
CA ARG A 10 29.14 33.06 -28.26
C ARG A 10 27.98 33.03 -27.28
N LEU A 11 27.01 33.94 -27.41
CA LEU A 11 25.81 33.97 -26.58
C LEU A 11 24.96 32.70 -26.78
N HIS A 12 24.79 32.26 -28.02
CA HIS A 12 24.08 31.02 -28.32
C HIS A 12 24.78 29.79 -27.75
N THR A 13 26.10 29.69 -27.93
CA THR A 13 26.90 28.61 -27.34
C THR A 13 26.82 28.61 -25.81
N ALA A 14 26.89 29.77 -25.16
CA ALA A 14 26.72 29.87 -23.71
C ALA A 14 25.32 29.43 -23.27
N ALA A 15 24.27 29.85 -24.00
CA ALA A 15 22.89 29.46 -23.73
C ALA A 15 22.61 27.96 -23.87
N VAL A 16 23.43 27.22 -24.64
CA VAL A 16 23.35 25.76 -24.77
C VAL A 16 24.23 25.05 -23.74
N ILE A 17 25.48 25.48 -23.58
CA ILE A 17 26.44 24.81 -22.70
C ILE A 17 26.07 24.96 -21.24
N ILE A 18 25.62 26.14 -20.80
CA ILE A 18 25.32 26.39 -19.39
C ILE A 18 24.24 25.42 -18.87
N PRO A 19 23.06 25.27 -19.50
CA PRO A 19 22.07 24.28 -19.07
C PRO A 19 22.58 22.85 -19.08
N LEU A 20 23.40 22.46 -20.07
CA LEU A 20 23.98 21.11 -20.14
C LEU A 20 24.96 20.84 -18.99
N VAL A 21 25.76 21.83 -18.60
CA VAL A 21 26.66 21.73 -17.44
C VAL A 21 25.85 21.62 -16.15
N PHE A 22 24.80 22.42 -15.98
CA PHE A 22 23.90 22.30 -14.82
C PHE A 22 23.22 20.93 -14.78
N LEU A 23 22.74 20.43 -15.92
CA LEU A 23 22.12 19.10 -16.02
C LEU A 23 23.12 17.99 -15.68
N ALA A 24 24.34 18.06 -16.21
CA ALA A 24 25.41 17.11 -15.88
C ALA A 24 25.80 17.17 -14.40
N ALA A 25 25.90 18.36 -13.82
CA ALA A 25 26.16 18.54 -12.39
C ALA A 25 25.04 17.96 -11.53
N LEU A 26 23.77 18.17 -11.91
CA LEU A 26 22.61 17.56 -11.25
C LEU A 26 22.63 16.03 -11.35
N PHE A 27 23.01 15.47 -12.49
CA PHE A 27 23.19 14.02 -12.63
C PHE A 27 24.32 13.51 -11.75
N VAL A 28 25.50 14.14 -11.79
CA VAL A 28 26.64 13.74 -10.95
C VAL A 28 26.29 13.83 -9.48
N GLN A 29 25.66 14.92 -9.03
CA GLN A 29 25.19 15.05 -7.64
C GLN A 29 24.09 14.04 -7.30
N GLY A 30 23.13 13.80 -8.19
CA GLY A 30 22.05 12.84 -7.99
C GLY A 30 22.54 11.39 -7.92
N PHE A 31 23.50 11.02 -8.77
CA PHE A 31 24.14 9.69 -8.74
C PHE A 31 25.11 9.54 -7.57
N ALA A 32 25.93 10.57 -7.26
CA ALA A 32 26.93 10.52 -6.20
C ALA A 32 26.33 10.65 -4.79
N SER A 33 25.19 11.33 -4.63
CA SER A 33 24.47 11.35 -3.35
C SER A 33 23.91 9.97 -2.98
N GLY A 34 23.88 9.04 -3.95
CA GLY A 34 23.24 7.76 -3.82
C GLY A 34 21.74 7.97 -3.68
N PHE A 35 20.94 7.42 -4.58
CA PHE A 35 19.52 7.25 -4.28
C PHE A 35 19.40 6.22 -3.14
N THR A 36 19.57 6.68 -1.91
CA THR A 36 19.49 5.81 -0.74
C THR A 36 18.02 5.63 -0.40
N VAL A 37 17.55 4.41 -0.66
CA VAL A 37 16.19 3.99 -0.35
C VAL A 37 16.07 3.79 1.17
N ARG A 38 16.18 4.86 1.96
CA ARG A 38 16.02 4.84 3.43
C ARG A 38 14.56 4.87 3.86
N ALA A 39 14.13 3.86 4.63
CA ALA A 39 12.75 3.65 5.09
C ALA A 39 12.12 4.97 5.59
N GLU A 40 12.89 5.73 6.37
CA GLU A 40 12.49 6.99 7.00
C GLU A 40 12.05 8.10 6.02
N ASN A 41 12.58 8.14 4.79
CA ASN A 41 12.28 9.21 3.83
C ASN A 41 10.88 9.10 3.18
N TYR A 42 10.12 8.05 3.50
CA TYR A 42 8.82 7.74 2.90
C TYR A 42 7.85 7.31 4.00
N THR A 43 7.57 8.25 4.91
CA THR A 43 6.62 8.04 6.01
C THR A 43 5.28 7.55 5.47
N PRO A 44 4.68 6.49 6.05
CA PRO A 44 3.34 6.07 5.68
C PRO A 44 2.38 7.26 5.74
N VAL A 45 1.68 7.51 4.62
CA VAL A 45 0.67 8.56 4.61
C VAL A 45 -0.58 7.98 5.23
N ARG A 46 -0.90 8.43 6.43
CA ARG A 46 -2.16 8.09 7.08
C ARG A 46 -3.30 8.59 6.19
N ILE A 47 -4.35 7.77 6.09
CA ILE A 47 -5.59 8.20 5.47
C ILE A 47 -6.09 9.45 6.23
N ASP A 48 -6.81 10.33 5.54
CA ASP A 48 -7.55 11.38 6.24
C ASP A 48 -8.55 10.73 7.23
N PRO A 49 -8.64 11.20 8.49
CA PRO A 49 -9.41 10.51 9.53
C PRO A 49 -10.91 10.45 9.21
N GLU A 50 -11.47 11.44 8.53
CA GLU A 50 -12.86 11.46 8.10
C GLU A 50 -13.10 10.46 6.95
N LEU A 51 -12.15 10.34 6.02
CA LEU A 51 -12.19 9.26 5.02
C LEU A 51 -12.07 7.87 5.65
N ALA A 52 -11.26 7.71 6.70
CA ALA A 52 -11.20 6.45 7.46
C ALA A 52 -12.53 6.12 8.13
N ALA A 53 -13.14 7.09 8.81
CA ALA A 53 -14.45 6.94 9.44
C ALA A 53 -15.53 6.59 8.41
N GLU A 54 -15.51 7.24 7.25
CA GLU A 54 -16.44 6.95 6.16
C GLU A 54 -16.25 5.53 5.60
N ALA A 55 -15.01 5.08 5.42
CA ALA A 55 -14.73 3.70 4.99
C ALA A 55 -15.25 2.66 6.00
N ILE A 56 -15.07 2.92 7.30
CA ILE A 56 -15.63 2.08 8.38
C ILE A 56 -17.16 2.06 8.31
N ARG A 57 -17.78 3.23 8.15
CA ARG A 57 -19.24 3.38 8.05
C ARG A 57 -19.82 2.66 6.84
N GLN A 58 -19.19 2.77 5.68
CA GLN A 58 -19.56 2.01 4.49
C GLN A 58 -19.41 0.50 4.72
N GLY A 59 -18.36 0.10 5.43
CA GLY A 59 -18.16 -1.27 5.89
C GLY A 59 -19.35 -1.77 6.73
N TRP A 60 -19.83 -0.99 7.70
CA TRP A 60 -21.03 -1.32 8.48
C TRP A 60 -22.29 -1.38 7.60
N ALA A 61 -22.51 -0.38 6.75
CA ALA A 61 -23.67 -0.31 5.88
C ALA A 61 -23.77 -1.51 4.91
N SER A 62 -22.65 -1.93 4.31
CA SER A 62 -22.59 -3.12 3.44
C SER A 62 -23.01 -4.42 4.15
N ARG A 63 -22.81 -4.47 5.48
CA ARG A 63 -23.21 -5.57 6.35
C ARG A 63 -24.58 -5.35 7.00
N ARG A 64 -25.32 -4.30 6.59
CA ARG A 64 -26.61 -3.87 7.16
C ARG A 64 -26.54 -3.62 8.67
N GLN A 65 -25.42 -3.09 9.14
CA GLN A 65 -25.19 -2.75 10.54
C GLN A 65 -25.35 -1.24 10.73
N ASP A 66 -26.18 -0.84 11.69
CA ASP A 66 -26.34 0.55 12.09
C ASP A 66 -25.14 1.00 12.95
N PRO A 67 -24.45 2.10 12.60
CA PRO A 67 -23.44 2.73 13.45
C PRO A 67 -23.84 2.87 14.93
N ALA A 68 -25.11 3.20 15.22
CA ALA A 68 -25.61 3.39 16.59
C ALA A 68 -25.57 2.11 17.44
N GLY A 69 -25.56 0.94 16.79
CA GLY A 69 -25.42 -0.36 17.43
C GLY A 69 -23.97 -0.86 17.53
N ARG A 70 -22.97 -0.04 17.15
CA ARG A 70 -21.55 -0.43 17.18
C ARG A 70 -20.86 0.06 18.44
N VAL A 71 -20.04 -0.82 19.00
CA VAL A 71 -19.18 -0.53 20.15
C VAL A 71 -17.75 -0.84 19.73
N VAL A 72 -16.94 0.18 19.50
CA VAL A 72 -15.58 0.00 18.98
C VAL A 72 -14.58 0.05 20.15
N ALA A 73 -13.80 -1.02 20.31
CA ALA A 73 -12.60 -0.99 21.15
C ALA A 73 -11.55 -0.14 20.42
N PHE A 74 -11.23 1.03 20.96
CA PHE A 74 -10.36 2.01 20.33
C PHE A 74 -9.05 2.09 21.09
N TRP A 75 -7.98 1.54 20.51
CA TRP A 75 -6.67 1.48 21.14
C TRP A 75 -5.83 2.69 20.76
N GLY A 76 -5.64 3.58 21.74
CA GLY A 76 -4.77 4.74 21.73
C GLY A 76 -5.33 5.98 21.03
N LEU A 77 -5.39 7.08 21.77
CA LEU A 77 -5.55 8.46 21.31
C LEU A 77 -4.20 9.18 21.23
N CYS A 78 -3.27 8.85 22.13
CA CYS A 78 -1.91 9.37 22.19
C CYS A 78 -0.99 8.60 21.23
N GLU A 79 -0.10 9.28 20.51
CA GLU A 79 0.90 8.61 19.66
C GLU A 79 2.15 8.18 20.44
N GLU A 80 2.41 8.83 21.57
CA GLU A 80 3.55 8.64 22.45
C GLU A 80 3.06 8.56 23.91
N ASP A 81 3.71 7.75 24.74
CA ASP A 81 3.33 7.62 26.15
C ASP A 81 3.54 8.91 26.93
N GLY A 82 2.57 9.23 27.79
CA GLY A 82 2.65 10.38 28.70
C GLY A 82 2.49 11.74 28.02
N ARG A 83 2.19 11.78 26.71
CA ARG A 83 2.00 13.02 25.97
C ARG A 83 0.55 13.16 25.49
N PRO A 84 -0.18 14.21 25.94
CA PRO A 84 -1.55 14.41 25.48
C PRO A 84 -1.55 14.72 23.97
N PRO A 85 -2.52 14.17 23.21
CA PRO A 85 -2.61 14.42 21.79
C PRO A 85 -3.14 15.82 21.52
N ALA A 86 -2.75 16.38 20.38
CA ALA A 86 -3.39 17.60 19.88
C ALA A 86 -4.86 17.33 19.50
N ALA A 87 -5.71 18.36 19.58
CA ALA A 87 -7.13 18.23 19.25
C ALA A 87 -7.38 17.85 17.77
N ASP A 88 -6.42 18.13 16.90
CA ASP A 88 -6.42 17.80 15.47
C ASP A 88 -5.60 16.53 15.14
N ALA A 89 -5.07 15.84 16.15
CA ALA A 89 -4.35 14.59 15.97
C ALA A 89 -5.26 13.54 15.31
N PHE A 90 -4.66 12.67 14.48
CA PHE A 90 -5.40 11.68 13.69
C PHE A 90 -6.34 10.79 14.55
N PRO A 91 -5.88 10.15 15.65
CA PRO A 91 -6.76 9.31 16.46
C PRO A 91 -7.95 10.06 17.06
N VAL A 92 -7.72 11.31 17.51
CA VAL A 92 -8.77 12.17 18.10
C VAL A 92 -9.83 12.53 17.06
N ARG A 93 -9.41 12.95 15.85
CA ARG A 93 -10.34 13.25 14.75
C ARG A 93 -11.11 12.01 14.30
N LEU A 94 -10.46 10.86 14.19
CA LEU A 94 -11.11 9.60 13.84
C LEU A 94 -12.14 9.19 14.89
N ALA A 95 -11.80 9.25 16.18
CA ALA A 95 -12.72 8.95 17.27
C ALA A 95 -13.95 9.87 17.24
N ARG A 96 -13.75 11.19 17.07
CA ARG A 96 -14.85 12.16 16.93
C ARG A 96 -15.74 11.86 15.71
N ALA A 97 -15.16 11.51 14.57
CA ALA A 97 -15.91 11.17 13.37
C ALA A 97 -16.77 9.90 13.56
N LEU A 98 -16.24 8.87 14.25
CA LEU A 98 -17.01 7.66 14.59
C LEU A 98 -18.14 7.95 15.58
N LEU A 99 -17.88 8.79 16.59
CA LEU A 99 -18.91 9.27 17.53
C LEU A 99 -19.99 10.07 16.80
N ALA A 100 -19.60 10.96 15.87
CA ALA A 100 -20.55 11.72 15.05
C ALA A 100 -21.41 10.81 14.16
N ALA A 101 -20.86 9.67 13.71
CA ALA A 101 -21.60 8.65 12.99
C ALA A 101 -22.58 7.85 13.88
N GLY A 102 -22.51 7.99 15.21
CA GLY A 102 -23.41 7.34 16.16
C GLY A 102 -22.79 6.19 16.95
N ALA A 103 -21.56 5.78 16.65
CA ALA A 103 -20.91 4.68 17.35
C ALA A 103 -20.61 5.01 18.83
N ARG A 104 -20.41 3.96 19.62
CA ARG A 104 -19.87 4.06 20.99
C ARG A 104 -18.42 3.60 20.99
N LEU A 105 -17.58 4.22 21.81
CA LEU A 105 -16.16 3.90 21.91
C LEU A 105 -15.81 3.41 23.31
N GLN A 106 -15.10 2.28 23.39
CA GLN A 106 -14.39 1.83 24.58
C GLN A 106 -12.90 2.09 24.34
N ILE A 107 -12.33 3.09 24.99
CA ILE A 107 -11.00 3.61 24.69
C ILE A 107 -9.98 3.05 25.66
N ALA A 108 -8.93 2.44 25.12
CA ALA A 108 -7.75 2.06 25.87
C ALA A 108 -6.66 3.11 25.68
N ASP A 109 -6.69 4.11 26.55
CA ASP A 109 -5.67 5.15 26.69
C ASP A 109 -5.86 5.79 28.08
N PRO A 110 -4.86 5.81 28.98
CA PRO A 110 -5.02 6.37 30.31
C PRO A 110 -5.47 7.84 30.28
N ASP A 111 -6.57 8.18 30.97
CA ASP A 111 -7.10 9.54 31.07
C ASP A 111 -7.41 9.95 32.53
N PRO A 112 -6.41 9.94 33.43
CA PRO A 112 -6.64 10.17 34.86
C PRO A 112 -7.29 11.52 35.17
N ASP A 113 -7.00 12.54 34.35
CA ASP A 113 -7.46 13.92 34.56
C ASP A 113 -8.68 14.29 33.68
N GLY A 114 -9.22 13.35 32.90
CA GLY A 114 -10.36 13.57 32.00
C GLY A 114 -10.07 14.46 30.79
N ALA A 115 -8.80 14.72 30.49
CA ALA A 115 -8.37 15.59 29.39
C ALA A 115 -8.70 14.98 28.02
N LEU A 116 -8.53 13.67 27.86
CA LEU A 116 -8.85 12.97 26.61
C LEU A 116 -10.37 12.91 26.41
N ALA A 117 -11.14 12.66 27.47
CA ALA A 117 -12.59 12.69 27.44
C ALA A 117 -13.13 14.06 26.99
N ALA A 118 -12.54 15.15 27.51
CA ALA A 118 -12.89 16.51 27.13
C ALA A 118 -12.63 16.79 25.63
N LEU A 119 -11.58 16.21 25.06
CA LEU A 119 -11.32 16.31 23.62
C LEU A 119 -12.44 15.66 22.80
N LEU A 120 -12.95 14.50 23.18
CA LEU A 120 -13.86 13.74 22.33
C LEU A 120 -15.30 14.26 22.31
N GLN A 121 -15.73 14.98 23.36
CA GLN A 121 -17.11 15.50 23.48
C GLN A 121 -18.19 14.41 23.30
N GLY A 122 -17.86 13.16 23.64
CA GLY A 122 -18.71 12.00 23.36
C GLY A 122 -19.77 11.69 24.43
N GLY A 123 -19.64 12.28 25.62
CA GLY A 123 -20.51 12.01 26.77
C GLY A 123 -20.52 10.52 27.13
N GLU A 124 -21.70 9.99 27.43
CA GLU A 124 -21.91 8.57 27.82
C GLU A 124 -21.55 7.54 26.73
N ARG A 125 -21.29 7.98 25.49
CA ARG A 125 -20.89 7.10 24.38
C ARG A 125 -19.39 6.77 24.38
N VAL A 126 -18.63 7.39 25.28
CA VAL A 126 -17.19 7.13 25.44
C VAL A 126 -16.96 6.58 26.84
N VAL A 127 -16.31 5.42 26.89
CA VAL A 127 -15.87 4.80 28.14
C VAL A 127 -14.37 4.57 28.05
N PHE A 128 -13.60 5.13 28.99
CA PHE A 128 -12.18 4.87 29.10
C PHE A 128 -11.94 3.59 29.91
N ARG A 129 -10.93 2.82 29.51
CA ARG A 129 -10.50 1.58 30.13
C ARG A 129 -8.99 1.64 30.34
N ASP A 130 -8.56 1.23 31.53
CA ASP A 130 -7.13 1.21 31.89
C ASP A 130 -6.37 0.05 31.21
N ASP A 131 -7.10 -0.95 30.71
CA ASP A 131 -6.56 -2.14 30.06
C ASP A 131 -7.09 -2.29 28.61
N PRO A 132 -6.21 -2.47 27.61
CA PRO A 132 -6.60 -2.73 26.22
C PRO A 132 -7.56 -3.91 26.06
N LEU A 133 -7.39 -4.99 26.83
CA LEU A 133 -8.29 -6.15 26.73
C LEU A 133 -9.67 -5.85 27.32
N ALA A 134 -9.76 -5.08 28.41
CA ALA A 134 -11.03 -4.62 28.95
C ALA A 134 -11.81 -3.73 27.96
N ALA A 135 -11.13 -2.96 27.11
CA ALA A 135 -11.80 -2.21 26.02
C ALA A 135 -12.44 -3.13 24.97
N CYS A 136 -11.96 -4.37 24.84
CA CYS A 136 -12.51 -5.35 23.92
C CYS A 136 -13.79 -6.04 24.43
N ASP A 137 -14.09 -5.97 25.74
CA ASP A 137 -15.22 -6.70 26.33
C ASP A 137 -16.56 -6.25 25.70
N GLY A 138 -17.17 -7.15 24.93
CA GLY A 138 -18.42 -6.90 24.20
C GLY A 138 -18.29 -6.00 22.96
N ALA A 139 -17.09 -5.46 22.68
CA ALA A 139 -16.85 -4.60 21.53
C ALA A 139 -17.09 -5.35 20.22
N THR A 140 -17.74 -4.68 19.27
CA THR A 140 -18.10 -5.23 17.97
C THR A 140 -16.95 -5.15 16.96
N GLU A 141 -15.96 -4.32 17.22
CA GLU A 141 -14.71 -4.20 16.45
C GLU A 141 -13.56 -3.81 17.37
N LEU A 142 -12.35 -4.19 16.98
CA LEU A 142 -11.12 -3.63 17.51
C LEU A 142 -10.51 -2.66 16.48
N LEU A 143 -10.16 -1.46 16.90
CA LEU A 143 -9.49 -0.43 16.11
C LEU A 143 -8.18 -0.04 16.78
N LEU A 144 -7.07 -0.22 16.06
CA LEU A 144 -5.75 0.24 16.47
C LEU A 144 -5.44 1.58 15.79
N ALA A 145 -5.49 2.67 16.56
CA ALA A 145 -5.24 4.03 16.06
C ALA A 145 -3.84 4.54 16.40
N SER A 146 -3.18 3.96 17.40
CA SER A 146 -1.88 4.39 17.89
C SER A 146 -0.80 3.32 17.73
N PRO A 147 0.44 3.68 17.33
CA PRO A 147 1.53 2.73 17.17
C PRO A 147 2.31 2.45 18.47
N ARG A 148 1.78 2.82 19.65
CA ARG A 148 2.50 2.65 20.92
C ARG A 148 2.85 1.17 21.17
N PRO A 149 4.07 0.86 21.65
CA PRO A 149 4.51 -0.52 21.85
C PRO A 149 3.61 -1.33 22.79
N ASP A 150 3.12 -0.73 23.88
CA ASP A 150 2.23 -1.39 24.85
C ASP A 150 0.95 -1.93 24.20
N LEU A 151 0.39 -1.22 23.22
CA LEU A 151 -0.79 -1.65 22.45
C LEU A 151 -0.46 -2.71 21.40
N LEU A 152 0.75 -2.67 20.83
CA LEU A 152 1.21 -3.62 19.82
C LEU A 152 1.59 -4.98 20.42
N GLU A 153 1.96 -4.99 21.69
CA GLU A 153 2.36 -6.20 22.43
C GLU A 153 1.17 -6.94 23.06
N VAL A 154 -0.04 -6.36 23.02
CA VAL A 154 -1.27 -7.01 23.53
C VAL A 154 -1.55 -8.30 22.76
N ASP A 155 -1.93 -9.37 23.48
CA ASP A 155 -2.34 -10.64 22.88
C ASP A 155 -3.65 -10.47 22.08
N LEU A 156 -3.50 -10.37 20.75
CA LEU A 156 -4.63 -10.25 19.84
C LEU A 156 -5.55 -11.49 19.84
N ALA A 157 -5.08 -12.67 20.26
CA ALA A 157 -5.94 -13.84 20.40
C ALA A 157 -6.86 -13.68 21.61
N ALA A 158 -6.33 -13.17 22.73
CA ALA A 158 -7.14 -12.81 23.90
C ALA A 158 -8.13 -11.69 23.59
N ALA A 159 -7.71 -10.66 22.84
CA ALA A 159 -8.59 -9.59 22.38
C ALA A 159 -9.75 -10.15 21.53
N ARG A 160 -9.46 -11.06 20.60
CA ARG A 160 -10.48 -11.70 19.75
C ARG A 160 -11.55 -12.43 20.55
N GLN A 161 -11.18 -13.09 21.65
CA GLN A 161 -12.12 -13.82 22.51
C GLN A 161 -13.09 -12.90 23.25
N ARG A 162 -12.70 -11.64 23.48
CA ARG A 162 -13.50 -10.64 24.22
C ARG A 162 -14.39 -9.81 23.31
N THR A 163 -13.97 -9.60 22.06
CA THR A 163 -14.78 -8.94 21.03
C THR A 163 -15.94 -9.82 20.55
N SER A 164 -17.12 -9.22 20.37
CA SER A 164 -18.29 -9.87 19.76
C SER A 164 -18.19 -9.96 18.24
N GLY A 165 -17.42 -9.10 17.60
CA GLY A 165 -17.16 -9.14 16.17
C GLY A 165 -15.82 -9.79 15.79
N SER A 166 -15.54 -9.78 14.49
CA SER A 166 -14.35 -10.40 13.91
C SER A 166 -13.43 -9.43 13.20
N PHE A 167 -13.65 -8.11 13.30
CA PHE A 167 -12.86 -7.12 12.56
C PHE A 167 -11.80 -6.47 13.44
N LEU A 168 -10.59 -6.43 12.90
CA LEU A 168 -9.46 -5.67 13.40
C LEU A 168 -9.16 -4.57 12.38
N ILE A 169 -9.34 -3.33 12.78
CA ILE A 169 -9.13 -2.15 11.94
C ILE A 169 -7.76 -1.58 12.31
N ASP A 170 -6.78 -1.67 11.41
CA ASP A 170 -5.43 -1.15 11.65
C ASP A 170 -5.26 0.17 10.90
N CYS A 171 -5.11 1.28 11.63
CA CYS A 171 -4.80 2.60 11.06
C CYS A 171 -3.29 2.92 11.10
N THR A 172 -2.47 2.05 11.68
CA THR A 172 -1.04 2.28 11.95
C THR A 172 -0.13 1.59 10.92
N GLY A 173 -0.60 0.48 10.34
CA GLY A 173 0.19 -0.37 9.46
C GLY A 173 1.28 -1.16 10.16
N ARG A 174 1.15 -1.33 11.49
CA ARG A 174 2.11 -2.05 12.32
C ARG A 174 1.74 -3.51 12.56
N ILE A 175 0.49 -3.91 12.26
CA ILE A 175 0.07 -5.29 12.47
C ILE A 175 0.58 -6.16 11.32
N GLU A 176 1.43 -7.14 11.67
CA GLU A 176 1.98 -8.04 10.65
C GLU A 176 0.91 -8.96 10.04
N PRO A 177 0.97 -9.21 8.72
CA PRO A 177 -0.05 -10.02 8.06
C PRO A 177 -0.23 -11.46 8.55
N GLY A 178 0.77 -12.03 9.19
CA GLY A 178 0.70 -13.39 9.74
C GLY A 178 -0.03 -13.47 11.07
N ILE A 179 -0.07 -12.37 11.84
CA ILE A 179 -0.60 -12.36 13.20
C ILE A 179 -2.11 -12.46 13.19
N TYR A 180 -2.82 -11.59 12.44
CA TYR A 180 -4.29 -11.58 12.44
C TYR A 180 -4.92 -12.86 11.89
N LYS A 181 -4.25 -13.55 10.95
CA LYS A 181 -4.74 -14.81 10.39
C LYS A 181 -4.82 -15.92 11.43
N ARG A 182 -3.89 -15.93 12.40
CA ARG A 182 -3.85 -16.93 13.48
C ARG A 182 -4.82 -16.59 14.61
N THR A 183 -5.16 -15.33 14.78
CA THR A 183 -6.05 -14.89 15.88
C THR A 183 -7.52 -15.00 15.54
N GLY A 184 -7.90 -15.16 14.26
CA GLY A 184 -9.30 -15.23 13.84
C GLY A 184 -9.95 -13.86 13.62
N PHE A 185 -9.14 -12.80 13.56
CA PHE A 185 -9.57 -11.49 13.06
C PHE A 185 -9.51 -11.43 11.53
N ILE A 186 -10.47 -10.70 10.95
CA ILE A 186 -10.43 -10.17 9.59
C ILE A 186 -9.82 -8.77 9.67
N LEU A 187 -8.61 -8.62 9.12
CA LEU A 187 -7.93 -7.32 9.09
C LEU A 187 -8.55 -6.40 8.04
N LEU A 188 -9.00 -5.22 8.47
CA LEU A 188 -9.30 -4.06 7.64
C LEU A 188 -8.17 -3.03 7.78
N PRO A 189 -7.18 -3.03 6.88
CA PRO A 189 -6.13 -2.01 6.91
C PRO A 189 -6.68 -0.69 6.39
N LEU A 190 -6.66 0.35 7.23
CA LEU A 190 -6.99 1.74 6.87
C LEU A 190 -5.75 2.64 6.81
N TYR A 191 -4.57 2.03 6.85
CA TYR A 191 -3.33 2.70 6.48
C TYR A 191 -3.09 2.52 4.98
N TYR A 192 -2.62 3.59 4.33
CA TYR A 192 -2.03 3.47 3.00
C TYR A 192 -0.51 3.52 3.14
N VAL A 193 0.11 2.41 2.76
CA VAL A 193 1.52 2.39 2.36
C VAL A 193 1.59 3.18 1.05
N ARG A 194 1.63 4.52 1.14
CA ARG A 194 2.16 5.37 0.04
C ARG A 194 3.67 5.19 -0.11
N THR A 195 4.24 4.21 0.57
CA THR A 195 5.59 3.77 0.35
C THR A 195 5.67 3.31 -1.11
N PRO A 196 6.68 3.75 -1.86
CA PRO A 196 6.78 3.37 -3.26
C PRO A 196 6.73 1.84 -3.42
N PRO A 197 6.14 1.31 -4.50
CA PRO A 197 5.91 -0.12 -4.63
C PRO A 197 7.15 -0.97 -4.31
N TRP A 198 8.35 -0.52 -4.71
CA TRP A 198 9.65 -1.16 -4.45
C TRP A 198 10.05 -1.30 -2.96
N ARG A 199 9.29 -0.72 -2.03
CA ARG A 199 9.45 -0.91 -0.59
C ARG A 199 8.42 -1.80 0.06
N ASP A 200 7.37 -2.18 -0.69
CA ASP A 200 6.39 -3.11 -0.17
C ASP A 200 7.07 -4.43 0.22
N PRO A 201 6.98 -4.87 1.50
CA PRO A 201 7.60 -6.13 1.93
C PRO A 201 7.03 -7.35 1.21
N GLY A 202 5.80 -7.28 0.71
CA GLY A 202 5.21 -8.30 -0.15
C GLY A 202 5.94 -8.37 -1.48
N LEU A 203 6.10 -7.25 -2.18
CA LEU A 203 6.86 -7.13 -3.42
C LEU A 203 8.30 -7.59 -3.25
N ARG A 204 9.00 -7.20 -2.18
CA ARG A 204 10.38 -7.63 -1.94
C ARG A 204 10.52 -9.14 -1.72
N ARG A 205 9.63 -9.73 -0.90
CA ARG A 205 9.59 -11.19 -0.71
C ARG A 205 9.28 -11.91 -2.02
N PHE A 206 8.38 -11.35 -2.82
CA PHE A 206 8.06 -11.86 -4.14
C PHE A 206 9.26 -11.80 -5.09
N ILE A 207 9.95 -10.65 -5.18
CA ILE A 207 11.18 -10.50 -5.98
C ILE A 207 12.23 -11.52 -5.55
N ALA A 208 12.47 -11.68 -4.24
CA ALA A 208 13.42 -12.66 -3.73
C ALA A 208 13.03 -14.10 -4.10
N MET A 209 11.74 -14.45 -3.99
CA MET A 209 11.24 -15.75 -4.43
C MET A 209 11.48 -15.99 -5.92
N VAL A 210 11.21 -15.01 -6.79
CA VAL A 210 11.46 -15.14 -8.24
C VAL A 210 12.95 -15.25 -8.51
N ALA A 211 13.78 -14.41 -7.89
CA ALA A 211 15.23 -14.43 -8.05
C ALA A 211 15.85 -15.78 -7.62
N ASN A 212 15.31 -16.41 -6.58
CA ASN A 212 15.76 -17.73 -6.13
C ASN A 212 15.33 -18.88 -7.04
N ARG A 213 14.29 -18.70 -7.86
CA ARG A 213 13.72 -19.76 -8.72
C ARG A 213 14.15 -19.65 -10.18
N VAL A 214 14.38 -18.43 -10.66
CA VAL A 214 14.74 -18.15 -12.06
C VAL A 214 16.24 -17.83 -12.13
N PRO A 215 17.04 -18.56 -12.93
CA PRO A 215 18.43 -18.20 -13.19
C PRO A 215 18.56 -16.80 -13.77
N GLU A 216 19.72 -16.15 -13.56
CA GLU A 216 19.95 -14.76 -13.98
C GLU A 216 19.96 -14.57 -15.51
N ASP A 217 20.33 -15.60 -16.25
CA ASP A 217 20.40 -15.65 -17.71
C ASP A 217 19.09 -16.08 -18.39
N GLU A 218 18.06 -16.39 -17.60
CA GLU A 218 16.75 -16.79 -18.10
C GLU A 218 15.74 -15.65 -18.05
N SER A 219 14.76 -15.72 -18.94
CA SER A 219 13.76 -14.67 -19.13
C SER A 219 12.35 -15.12 -18.76
N ILE A 220 11.56 -14.14 -18.35
CA ILE A 220 10.23 -14.31 -17.77
C ILE A 220 9.21 -13.60 -18.67
N LEU A 221 8.18 -14.30 -19.11
CA LEU A 221 7.01 -13.70 -19.74
C LEU A 221 5.95 -13.43 -18.67
N LEU A 222 5.62 -12.16 -18.45
CA LEU A 222 4.55 -11.74 -17.57
C LEU A 222 3.20 -11.83 -18.29
N VAL A 223 2.30 -12.64 -17.74
CA VAL A 223 0.97 -12.93 -18.28
C VAL A 223 -0.10 -12.52 -17.25
N PRO A 224 -0.86 -11.45 -17.48
CA PRO A 224 -2.01 -11.13 -16.64
C PRO A 224 -3.09 -12.20 -16.83
N THR A 225 -3.67 -12.73 -15.75
CA THR A 225 -4.63 -13.85 -15.79
C THR A 225 -6.03 -13.50 -15.27
N GLY A 226 -6.32 -12.22 -15.11
CA GLY A 226 -7.64 -11.73 -14.70
C GLY A 226 -7.90 -10.32 -15.21
N ASP A 227 -9.10 -9.81 -14.92
CA ASP A 227 -9.42 -8.41 -15.18
C ASP A 227 -8.48 -7.51 -14.38
N PHE A 228 -7.80 -6.57 -15.06
CA PHE A 228 -7.10 -5.50 -14.37
C PHE A 228 -8.11 -4.75 -13.51
N ALA A 229 -8.02 -4.81 -12.17
CA ALA A 229 -8.96 -4.11 -11.30
C ALA A 229 -8.89 -2.58 -11.46
N SER A 230 -7.79 -2.06 -12.03
CA SER A 230 -7.62 -0.63 -12.26
C SER A 230 -6.95 -0.30 -13.60
N THR A 231 -7.42 0.77 -14.22
CA THR A 231 -6.80 1.43 -15.38
C THR A 231 -5.80 2.51 -14.97
N SER A 232 -5.54 2.66 -13.67
CA SER A 232 -4.61 3.66 -13.15
C SER A 232 -3.19 3.40 -13.63
N PRO A 233 -2.49 4.39 -14.23
CA PRO A 233 -1.08 4.27 -14.58
C PRO A 233 -0.16 3.98 -13.38
N ARG A 234 -0.63 4.20 -12.14
CA ARG A 234 0.08 3.83 -10.93
C ARG A 234 0.19 2.31 -10.73
N CYS A 235 -0.59 1.53 -11.47
CA CYS A 235 -0.55 0.06 -11.46
C CYS A 235 0.52 -0.54 -12.38
N ARG A 236 1.48 0.26 -12.87
CA ARG A 236 2.63 -0.22 -13.66
C ARG A 236 3.72 -0.87 -12.80
N TRP A 237 3.32 -1.70 -11.82
CA TRP A 237 4.26 -2.41 -10.93
C TRP A 237 5.22 -3.31 -11.70
N PHE A 238 4.86 -3.76 -12.91
CA PHE A 238 5.71 -4.58 -13.76
C PHE A 238 7.02 -3.86 -14.16
N LEU A 239 7.01 -2.52 -14.23
CA LEU A 239 8.24 -1.74 -14.44
C LEU A 239 9.21 -1.90 -13.27
N HIS A 240 8.68 -1.87 -12.04
CA HIS A 240 9.47 -2.09 -10.83
C HIS A 240 10.01 -3.52 -10.76
N LEU A 241 9.23 -4.53 -11.17
CA LEU A 241 9.71 -5.90 -11.26
C LEU A 241 10.82 -6.06 -12.29
N ASN A 242 10.70 -5.46 -13.47
CA ASN A 242 11.72 -5.54 -14.51
C ASN A 242 13.05 -4.98 -14.00
N VAL A 243 13.02 -3.81 -13.35
CA VAL A 243 14.22 -3.21 -12.73
C VAL A 243 14.77 -4.08 -11.60
N ALA A 244 13.91 -4.63 -10.73
CA ALA A 244 14.35 -5.36 -9.55
C ALA A 244 14.83 -6.80 -9.83
N LEU A 245 14.40 -7.40 -10.95
CA LEU A 245 14.78 -8.75 -11.34
C LEU A 245 15.97 -8.80 -12.31
N ALA A 246 16.42 -7.64 -12.80
CA ALA A 246 17.62 -7.53 -13.61
C ALA A 246 18.80 -8.31 -12.97
N PRO A 247 19.58 -9.08 -13.76
CA PRO A 247 19.64 -9.06 -15.23
C PRO A 247 18.57 -9.90 -15.96
N ARG A 248 17.65 -10.57 -15.24
CA ARG A 248 16.62 -11.43 -15.85
C ARG A 248 15.69 -10.61 -16.73
N PRO A 249 15.62 -10.85 -18.06
CA PRO A 249 14.71 -10.11 -18.91
C PRO A 249 13.25 -10.43 -18.55
N LEU A 250 12.47 -9.41 -18.17
CA LEU A 250 11.04 -9.53 -17.94
C LEU A 250 10.27 -8.93 -19.12
N TYR A 251 9.55 -9.77 -19.85
CA TYR A 251 8.75 -9.39 -21.00
C TYR A 251 7.28 -9.23 -20.64
N LEU A 252 6.63 -8.29 -21.31
CA LEU A 252 5.20 -8.06 -21.22
C LEU A 252 4.62 -8.02 -22.63
N LEU A 253 3.52 -8.73 -22.87
CA LEU A 253 2.83 -8.68 -24.16
C LEU A 253 2.38 -7.25 -24.47
N GLY A 254 2.81 -6.70 -25.61
CA GLY A 254 2.49 -5.32 -25.99
C GLY A 254 3.16 -4.24 -25.11
N ALA A 255 4.37 -4.52 -24.59
CA ALA A 255 5.08 -3.65 -23.64
C ALA A 255 5.17 -2.17 -24.05
N ALA A 256 5.35 -1.86 -25.34
CA ALA A 256 5.48 -0.48 -25.81
C ALA A 256 4.29 0.40 -25.41
N GLU A 257 3.08 -0.15 -25.43
CA GLU A 257 1.87 0.58 -25.05
C GLU A 257 1.65 0.57 -23.54
N ALA A 258 2.04 -0.51 -22.85
CA ALA A 258 1.96 -0.61 -21.40
C ALA A 258 2.87 0.41 -20.69
N CYS A 259 4.03 0.71 -21.28
CA CYS A 259 5.03 1.63 -20.75
C CYS A 259 4.81 3.09 -21.15
N GLY A 260 3.86 3.39 -22.04
CA GLY A 260 3.66 4.68 -22.68
C GLY A 260 2.93 5.73 -21.82
N THR A 261 2.13 6.59 -22.45
CA THR A 261 1.25 7.57 -21.77
C THR A 261 0.14 6.86 -20.97
N ALA A 262 -0.58 7.62 -20.14
CA ALA A 262 -1.73 7.08 -19.41
C ALA A 262 -2.78 6.48 -20.36
N GLU A 263 -3.07 7.16 -21.46
CA GLU A 263 -3.99 6.71 -22.50
C GLU A 263 -3.49 5.43 -23.20
N GLN A 264 -2.19 5.35 -23.53
CA GLN A 264 -1.61 4.14 -24.11
C GLN A 264 -1.72 2.94 -23.14
N TYR A 265 -1.49 3.16 -21.85
CA TYR A 265 -1.68 2.12 -20.84
C TYR A 265 -3.15 1.69 -20.72
N GLN A 266 -4.09 2.64 -20.76
CA GLN A 266 -5.52 2.33 -20.74
C GLN A 266 -5.95 1.52 -21.98
N GLY A 267 -5.47 1.92 -23.16
CA GLY A 267 -5.67 1.18 -24.41
C GLY A 267 -5.08 -0.22 -24.36
N TRP A 268 -3.86 -0.35 -23.79
CA TRP A 268 -3.23 -1.64 -23.54
C TRP A 268 -4.08 -2.53 -22.63
N VAL A 269 -4.54 -2.02 -21.48
CA VAL A 269 -5.43 -2.75 -20.56
C VAL A 269 -6.71 -3.21 -21.27
N ALA A 270 -7.36 -2.32 -22.02
CA ALA A 270 -8.60 -2.64 -22.75
C ALA A 270 -8.37 -3.71 -23.82
N ARG A 271 -7.25 -3.66 -24.54
CA ARG A 271 -6.89 -4.69 -25.52
C ARG A 271 -6.59 -6.02 -24.83
N MET A 272 -5.80 -6.01 -23.75
CA MET A 272 -5.48 -7.23 -23.01
C MET A 272 -6.75 -7.91 -22.52
N ARG A 273 -7.74 -7.18 -21.98
CA ARG A 273 -9.03 -7.76 -21.59
C ARG A 273 -9.75 -8.49 -22.74
N ARG A 274 -9.61 -8.01 -23.99
CA ARG A 274 -10.21 -8.66 -25.17
C ARG A 274 -9.43 -9.86 -25.70
N MET A 275 -8.13 -9.93 -25.43
CA MET A 275 -7.23 -10.93 -26.00
C MET A 275 -7.13 -12.22 -25.20
N GLU A 276 -7.78 -12.29 -24.04
CA GLU A 276 -7.64 -13.40 -23.08
C GLU A 276 -6.16 -13.77 -22.87
N PRO A 277 -5.36 -12.91 -22.23
CA PRO A 277 -3.91 -13.04 -22.17
C PRO A 277 -3.42 -14.36 -21.56
N ALA A 278 -4.22 -14.98 -20.71
CA ALA A 278 -3.96 -16.30 -20.14
C ALA A 278 -4.27 -17.46 -21.09
N ALA A 279 -4.94 -17.23 -22.22
CA ALA A 279 -5.27 -18.29 -23.17
C ALA A 279 -3.97 -18.96 -23.68
N PRO A 280 -3.92 -20.30 -23.72
CA PRO A 280 -2.69 -21.04 -24.07
C PRO A 280 -2.04 -20.58 -25.39
N GLU A 281 -2.84 -20.23 -26.40
CA GLU A 281 -2.34 -19.74 -27.69
C GLU A 281 -1.69 -18.35 -27.59
N THR A 282 -2.23 -17.46 -26.75
CA THR A 282 -1.63 -16.14 -26.51
C THR A 282 -0.33 -16.28 -25.73
N VAL A 283 -0.29 -17.16 -24.73
CA VAL A 283 0.94 -17.49 -23.98
C VAL A 283 1.99 -18.09 -24.92
N ARG A 284 1.62 -19.06 -25.76
CA ARG A 284 2.51 -19.70 -26.74
C ARG A 284 3.15 -18.69 -27.69
N ARG A 285 2.36 -17.78 -28.26
CA ARG A 285 2.88 -16.70 -29.12
C ARG A 285 3.83 -15.78 -28.37
N GLY A 286 3.52 -15.42 -27.12
CA GLY A 286 4.40 -14.62 -26.27
C GLY A 286 5.73 -15.31 -25.99
N LEU A 287 5.70 -16.60 -25.65
CA LEU A 287 6.90 -17.41 -25.41
C LEU A 287 7.75 -17.49 -26.69
N ALA A 288 7.14 -17.77 -27.83
CA ALA A 288 7.84 -17.83 -29.12
C ALA A 288 8.49 -16.49 -29.51
N ALA A 289 7.81 -15.37 -29.26
CA ALA A 289 8.32 -14.05 -29.61
C ALA A 289 9.48 -13.57 -28.71
N THR A 290 9.55 -14.07 -27.48
CA THR A 290 10.48 -13.56 -26.45
C THR A 290 11.58 -14.55 -26.07
N GLY A 291 11.40 -15.83 -26.37
CA GLY A 291 12.29 -16.90 -25.89
C GLY A 291 12.21 -17.13 -24.38
N ALA A 292 11.18 -16.60 -23.71
CA ALA A 292 11.01 -16.75 -22.26
C ALA A 292 10.90 -18.23 -21.86
N ARG A 293 11.60 -18.59 -20.78
CA ARG A 293 11.58 -19.95 -20.21
C ARG A 293 10.63 -20.08 -19.02
N TRP A 294 10.20 -18.94 -18.48
CA TRP A 294 9.28 -18.87 -17.37
C TRP A 294 8.07 -18.02 -17.74
N VAL A 295 6.91 -18.40 -17.21
CA VAL A 295 5.70 -17.60 -17.25
C VAL A 295 5.37 -17.17 -15.83
N LEU A 296 5.25 -15.86 -15.64
CA LEU A 296 4.73 -15.29 -14.42
C LEU A 296 3.27 -14.91 -14.64
N ARG A 297 2.35 -15.69 -14.10
CA ARG A 297 0.92 -15.41 -14.14
C ARG A 297 0.54 -14.50 -12.97
N TYR A 298 -0.26 -13.49 -13.25
CA TYR A 298 -0.70 -12.51 -12.25
C TYR A 298 -2.22 -12.41 -12.18
N ARG A 299 -2.78 -12.72 -11.01
CA ARG A 299 -4.19 -12.45 -10.68
C ARG A 299 -4.26 -11.08 -10.03
N HIS A 300 -4.79 -10.09 -10.74
CA HIS A 300 -4.86 -8.72 -10.25
C HIS A 300 -5.92 -8.58 -9.15
N GLU A 301 -5.50 -8.65 -7.90
CA GLU A 301 -6.22 -8.10 -6.74
C GLU A 301 -5.54 -6.81 -6.26
N GLU A 302 -6.23 -5.97 -5.49
CA GLU A 302 -5.75 -4.62 -5.12
C GLU A 302 -4.47 -4.58 -4.27
N LYS A 303 -3.95 -5.73 -3.79
CA LYS A 303 -2.83 -5.81 -2.83
C LYS A 303 -1.78 -6.76 -3.35
N PHE A 304 -0.49 -6.42 -3.32
CA PHE A 304 0.60 -7.27 -3.82
C PHE A 304 0.86 -8.49 -2.91
N ARG A 305 0.10 -9.60 -3.03
CA ARG A 305 0.27 -10.79 -2.16
C ARG A 305 0.96 -11.93 -2.90
N SER A 306 1.85 -12.66 -2.23
CA SER A 306 2.61 -13.76 -2.84
C SER A 306 1.74 -14.89 -3.42
N GLY A 307 0.51 -15.09 -2.92
CA GLY A 307 -0.42 -16.10 -3.43
C GLY A 307 -1.16 -15.72 -4.72
N GLU A 308 -1.00 -14.49 -5.22
CA GLU A 308 -1.65 -14.00 -6.44
C GLU A 308 -0.77 -14.17 -7.69
N TRP A 309 0.45 -14.66 -7.49
CA TRP A 309 1.44 -14.85 -8.52
C TRP A 309 1.74 -16.33 -8.65
N GLU A 310 1.71 -16.80 -9.88
CA GLU A 310 2.04 -18.18 -10.20
C GLU A 310 3.21 -18.16 -11.17
N LEU A 311 4.38 -18.60 -10.70
CA LEU A 311 5.60 -18.70 -11.51
C LEU A 311 5.75 -20.14 -11.97
N LEU A 312 5.63 -20.35 -13.28
CA LEU A 312 5.65 -21.65 -13.95
C LEU A 312 6.78 -21.72 -14.98
N PRO A 313 7.42 -22.89 -15.18
CA PRO A 313 8.16 -23.17 -16.39
C PRO A 313 7.26 -23.03 -17.63
N ALA A 314 7.83 -22.62 -18.76
CA ALA A 314 7.09 -22.39 -20.00
C ALA A 314 6.28 -23.62 -20.46
N GLU A 315 6.83 -24.82 -20.31
CA GLU A 315 6.16 -26.08 -20.68
C GLU A 315 4.92 -26.37 -19.82
N GLU A 316 4.97 -26.02 -18.54
CA GLU A 316 3.86 -26.21 -17.60
C GLU A 316 2.77 -25.16 -17.83
N ALA A 317 3.16 -23.92 -18.15
CA ALA A 317 2.24 -22.82 -18.42
C ALA A 317 1.38 -23.01 -19.68
N LEU A 318 1.75 -23.95 -20.55
CA LEU A 318 1.02 -24.31 -21.77
C LEU A 318 0.06 -25.50 -21.58
N ARG A 319 0.09 -26.16 -20.42
CA ARG A 319 -0.87 -27.21 -20.03
C ARG A 319 -2.12 -26.59 -19.43
#